data_AF-A0A382AK09-F1
#
_entry.id   AF-A0A382AK09-F1
#
_cell.length_a   1.000
_cell.length_b   1.000
_cell.length_c   1.000
_cell.angle_alpha   90.00
_cell.angle_beta   90.00
_cell.angle_gamma   90.00
#
_symmetry.space_group_name_H-M   'P 1'
#
loop_
_entity.id
_entity.type
_entity.pdbx_description
1 polymer ?
#
loop_
_entity_poly.entity_id
_entity_poly.type
_entity_poly.pdbx_seq_one_letter_code
_entity_poly.pdbx_strand_id
1 'polypeptide(L)'
;MFNKKKEDKMKAKDVITQMTSGDTFYITYYAKKHQAIITRKGTWTKPNTDTQGKHFVSKGNDIFVYWDLDATPNDNGNQWRQATNPMRVRI
;
A
#
# COMPACT_ATOMS: atom_id res chain seq x y z
N MET A 1 15.02 -17.18 -25.15
CA MET A 1 15.66 -16.98 -23.83
C MET A 1 14.64 -16.26 -22.96
N PHE A 2 14.01 -16.96 -22.00
CA PHE A 2 13.00 -16.36 -21.14
C PHE A 2 13.68 -15.38 -20.18
N ASN A 3 13.49 -14.07 -20.40
CA ASN A 3 13.89 -13.05 -19.44
C ASN A 3 13.02 -13.22 -18.19
N LYS A 4 13.55 -13.97 -17.23
CA LYS A 4 13.06 -14.04 -15.86
C LYS A 4 13.29 -12.64 -15.27
N LYS A 5 12.40 -11.70 -15.59
CA LYS A 5 12.36 -10.38 -14.94
C LYS A 5 12.41 -10.68 -13.46
N LYS A 6 13.53 -10.29 -12.81
CA LYS A 6 13.58 -10.17 -11.36
C LYS A 6 12.28 -9.48 -10.99
N GLU A 7 11.55 -10.12 -10.11
CA GLU A 7 10.29 -9.64 -9.59
C GLU A 7 10.64 -8.34 -8.82
N ASP A 8 10.77 -7.23 -9.54
CA ASP A 8 11.44 -6.02 -9.06
C ASP A 8 10.69 -5.54 -7.84
N LYS A 9 11.38 -5.58 -6.71
CA LYS A 9 10.85 -5.09 -5.43
C LYS A 9 10.82 -3.57 -5.53
N MET A 10 9.73 -3.01 -6.04
CA MET A 10 9.54 -1.57 -6.07
C MET A 10 9.46 -1.05 -4.64
N LYS A 11 10.24 -0.01 -4.32
CA LYS A 11 10.08 0.68 -3.04
C LYS A 11 8.77 1.45 -3.09
N ALA A 12 8.09 1.56 -1.94
CA ALA A 12 6.79 2.22 -1.87
C ALA A 12 6.79 3.64 -2.47
N LYS A 13 7.90 4.38 -2.30
CA LYS A 13 8.11 5.70 -2.90
C LYS A 13 8.11 5.71 -4.44
N ASP A 14 8.64 4.66 -5.07
CA ASP A 14 8.77 4.58 -6.53
C ASP A 14 7.41 4.25 -7.18
N VAL A 15 6.54 3.58 -6.42
CA VAL A 15 5.14 3.30 -6.82
C VAL A 15 4.31 4.58 -6.81
N ILE A 16 4.45 5.44 -5.79
CA ILE A 16 3.71 6.72 -5.71
C ILE A 16 3.95 7.56 -6.97
N THR A 17 5.20 7.61 -7.45
CA THR A 17 5.55 8.40 -8.65
C THR A 17 4.98 7.86 -9.95
N GLN A 18 4.48 6.62 -9.97
CA GLN A 18 3.91 5.97 -11.16
C GLN A 18 2.39 5.86 -11.12
N MET A 19 1.76 6.10 -9.96
CA MET A 19 0.33 5.95 -9.77
C MET A 19 -0.44 7.20 -10.17
N THR A 20 -1.45 7.02 -11.01
CA THR A 20 -2.48 8.02 -11.31
C THR A 20 -3.69 7.87 -10.38
N SER A 21 -4.52 8.92 -10.31
CA SER A 21 -5.77 8.90 -9.54
C SER A 21 -6.71 7.81 -10.10
N GLY A 22 -6.82 6.69 -9.38
CA GLY A 22 -7.68 5.56 -9.75
C GLY A 22 -6.94 4.22 -9.87
N ASP A 23 -5.61 4.24 -9.96
CA ASP A 23 -4.84 3.01 -10.05
C ASP A 23 -4.94 2.19 -8.76
N THR A 24 -5.11 0.87 -8.94
CA THR A 24 -5.06 -0.09 -7.82
C THR A 24 -3.70 -0.76 -7.77
N PHE A 25 -3.25 -1.08 -6.57
CA PHE A 25 -2.05 -1.89 -6.34
C PHE A 25 -2.33 -2.96 -5.29
N TYR A 26 -1.42 -3.92 -5.24
CA TYR A 26 -1.32 -4.89 -4.17
C TYR A 26 -0.15 -4.54 -3.26
N ILE A 27 -0.41 -4.50 -1.95
CA ILE A 27 0.60 -4.31 -0.93
C ILE A 27 0.65 -5.52 0.00
N THR A 28 1.84 -6.09 0.15
CA THR A 28 2.12 -7.22 1.04
C THR A 28 3.00 -6.75 2.20
N TYR A 29 2.59 -6.99 3.43
CA TYR A 29 3.32 -6.61 4.64
C TYR A 29 2.97 -7.50 5.83
N TYR A 30 3.81 -7.49 6.87
CA TYR A 30 3.50 -8.16 8.14
C TYR A 30 2.53 -7.30 8.97
N ALA A 31 1.29 -7.78 9.15
CA ALA A 31 0.29 -7.10 9.97
C ALA A 31 0.34 -7.60 11.41
N LYS A 32 0.86 -6.78 12.32
CA LYS A 32 1.00 -7.12 13.74
C LYS A 32 -0.29 -7.60 14.40
N LYS A 33 -1.43 -6.97 14.07
CA LYS A 33 -2.76 -7.34 14.59
C LYS A 33 -3.15 -8.79 14.23
N HIS A 34 -2.71 -9.27 13.07
CA HIS A 34 -3.01 -10.61 12.57
C HIS A 34 -1.86 -11.60 12.78
N GLN A 35 -0.70 -11.11 13.27
CA GLN A 35 0.54 -11.87 13.38
C GLN A 35 0.90 -12.65 12.10
N ALA A 36 0.59 -12.08 10.94
CA ALA A 36 0.71 -12.74 9.64
C ALA A 36 1.14 -11.78 8.54
N ILE A 37 1.76 -12.32 7.49
CA ILE A 37 2.00 -11.62 6.24
C ILE A 37 0.69 -11.62 5.46
N ILE A 38 0.18 -10.43 5.15
CA ILE A 38 -1.08 -10.25 4.41
C ILE A 38 -0.81 -9.47 3.13
N THR A 39 -1.61 -9.75 2.11
CA THR A 39 -1.68 -8.95 0.87
C THR A 39 -3.04 -8.26 0.82
N ARG A 40 -3.04 -6.97 0.51
CA ARG A 40 -4.25 -6.14 0.41
C ARG A 40 -4.28 -5.41 -0.91
N LYS A 41 -5.48 -5.26 -1.49
CA LYS A 41 -5.69 -4.38 -2.64
C LYS A 41 -5.98 -2.97 -2.14
N GLY A 42 -5.32 -1.97 -2.72
CA GLY A 42 -5.46 -0.59 -2.29
C GLY A 42 -5.35 0.42 -3.41
N THR A 43 -5.73 1.65 -3.10
CA THR A 43 -5.56 2.84 -3.95
C THR A 43 -4.77 3.92 -3.20
N TRP A 44 -4.06 4.75 -3.96
CA TRP A 44 -3.34 5.89 -3.38
C TRP A 44 -4.32 6.97 -2.95
N THR A 45 -5.27 7.29 -3.81
CA THR A 45 -6.33 8.27 -3.56
C THR A 45 -7.58 7.55 -3.03
N LYS A 46 -8.21 8.10 -1.99
CA LYS A 46 -9.50 7.61 -1.49
C LYS A 46 -10.57 7.78 -2.58
N PRO A 47 -11.39 6.74 -2.87
CA PRO A 47 -12.43 6.81 -3.89
C PRO A 47 -13.37 8.00 -3.71
N ASN A 48 -13.74 8.64 -4.82
CA ASN A 48 -14.65 9.79 -4.89
C ASN A 48 -14.18 11.03 -4.11
N THR A 49 -12.88 11.16 -3.86
CA THR A 49 -12.27 12.32 -3.19
C THR A 49 -10.90 12.61 -3.79
N ASP A 50 -10.35 13.79 -3.47
CA ASP A 50 -8.95 14.12 -3.78
C ASP A 50 -8.00 13.82 -2.61
N THR A 51 -8.48 13.11 -1.58
CA THR A 51 -7.66 12.79 -0.40
C THR A 51 -6.68 11.67 -0.74
N GLN A 52 -5.39 12.02 -0.77
CA GLN A 52 -4.30 11.09 -1.04
C GLN A 52 -3.78 10.40 0.22
N GLY A 53 -3.21 9.21 0.01
CA GLY A 53 -2.40 8.50 0.97
C GLY A 53 -1.13 9.26 1.36
N LYS A 54 -0.31 8.65 2.20
CA LYS A 54 0.91 9.28 2.72
C LYS A 54 2.04 8.28 2.79
N HIS A 55 3.24 8.71 2.42
CA HIS A 55 4.48 7.98 2.70
C HIS A 55 5.44 8.87 3.47
N PHE A 56 5.99 8.33 4.54
CA PHE A 56 6.96 9.02 5.39
C PHE A 56 7.80 8.00 6.15
N VAL A 57 8.96 8.44 6.64
CA VAL A 57 9.84 7.61 7.47
C VAL A 57 9.67 8.02 8.93
N SER A 58 9.47 7.06 9.83
CA SER A 58 9.43 7.30 11.27
C SER A 58 10.26 6.26 12.01
N LYS A 59 11.21 6.72 12.84
CA LYS A 59 12.12 5.86 13.61
C LYS A 59 12.83 4.79 12.74
N GLY A 60 13.25 5.17 11.54
CA GLY A 60 13.91 4.26 10.58
C GLY A 60 12.97 3.29 9.84
N ASN A 61 11.66 3.38 10.06
CA ASN A 61 10.67 2.54 9.37
C ASN A 61 9.94 3.35 8.30
N ASP A 62 9.84 2.80 7.09
CA ASP A 62 8.92 3.31 6.09
C ASP A 62 7.48 3.07 6.53
N ILE A 63 6.68 4.13 6.52
CA ILE A 63 5.25 4.10 6.80
C ILE A 63 4.53 4.47 5.52
N PHE A 64 3.67 3.56 5.06
CA PHE A 64 2.88 3.73 3.85
C PHE A 64 1.39 3.64 4.17
N VAL A 65 0.68 4.76 4.02
CA VAL A 65 -0.74 4.90 4.28
C VAL A 65 -1.49 4.89 2.96
N TYR A 66 -2.45 3.98 2.83
CA TYR A 66 -3.23 3.76 1.62
C TYR A 66 -4.70 3.49 1.92
N TRP A 67 -5.57 3.69 0.94
CA TRP A 67 -6.98 3.33 1.05
C TRP A 67 -7.13 1.84 0.71
N ASP A 68 -7.56 1.02 1.67
CA ASP A 68 -7.68 -0.43 1.50
C ASP A 68 -9.09 -0.78 0.98
N LEU A 69 -9.16 -1.40 -0.19
CA LEU A 69 -10.44 -1.74 -0.84
C LEU A 69 -11.11 -2.97 -0.20
N ASP A 70 -10.35 -3.81 0.49
CA ASP A 70 -10.82 -5.06 1.12
C ASP A 70 -11.11 -4.87 2.63
N ALA A 71 -10.78 -3.71 3.18
CA ALA A 71 -10.96 -3.40 4.58
C ALA A 71 -12.43 -3.18 4.95
N THR A 72 -12.88 -3.81 6.04
CA THR A 72 -14.10 -3.37 6.72
C THR A 72 -13.92 -1.91 7.18
N PRO A 73 -14.84 -1.00 6.83
CA PRO A 73 -14.81 0.38 7.30
C PRO A 73 -14.85 0.43 8.84
N ASN A 74 -14.19 1.43 9.43
CA ASN A 74 -14.40 1.74 10.85
C ASN A 74 -15.72 2.51 11.05
N ASP A 75 -16.02 2.89 12.30
CA ASP A 75 -17.26 3.61 12.67
C ASP A 75 -17.50 4.90 11.88
N ASN A 76 -16.42 5.50 11.34
CA ASN A 76 -16.47 6.72 10.51
C ASN A 76 -16.43 6.42 9.00
N GLY A 77 -16.64 5.16 8.59
CA GLY A 77 -16.58 4.74 7.19
C GLY A 77 -15.18 4.73 6.58
N ASN A 78 -14.11 4.84 7.39
CA ASN A 78 -12.75 4.94 6.87
C ASN A 78 -12.08 3.56 6.71
N GLN A 79 -11.45 3.38 5.55
CA GLN A 79 -10.71 2.18 5.20
C GLN A 79 -9.20 2.44 5.02
N TRP A 80 -8.70 3.56 5.53
CA TRP A 80 -7.26 3.83 5.56
C TRP A 80 -6.52 2.74 6.34
N ARG A 81 -5.40 2.25 5.79
CA ARG A 81 -4.51 1.29 6.43
C ARG A 81 -3.08 1.76 6.32
N GLN A 82 -2.29 1.29 7.29
CA GLN A 82 -0.88 1.60 7.39
C GLN A 82 -0.08 0.30 7.22
N ALA A 83 0.74 0.25 6.19
CA ALA A 83 1.80 -0.74 6.04
C ALA A 83 3.11 -0.17 6.55
N THR A 84 3.88 -1.00 7.25
CA THR A 84 5.25 -0.67 7.67
C THR A 84 6.22 -1.67 7.08
N ASN A 85 7.46 -1.27 6.87
CA ASN A 85 8.48 -2.18 6.38
C ASN A 85 8.69 -3.38 7.36
N PRO A 86 9.11 -4.56 6.85
CA PRO A 86 9.28 -4.88 5.43
C PRO A 86 7.93 -4.98 4.70
N MET A 87 7.83 -4.30 3.55
CA MET A 87 6.65 -4.29 2.70
C MET A 87 7.03 -4.43 1.24
N ARG A 88 6.09 -4.90 0.43
CA ARG A 88 6.24 -5.04 -1.02
C ARG A 88 5.00 -4.48 -1.69
N VAL A 89 5.18 -3.61 -2.68
CA VAL A 89 4.09 -3.07 -3.48
C VAL A 89 4.23 -3.54 -4.92
N ARG A 90 3.11 -3.90 -5.56
CA ARG A 90 3.01 -4.33 -6.96
C ARG A 90 1.79 -3.66 -7.60
N ILE A 91 1.93 -3.14 -8.81
CA ILE A 91 0.83 -2.64 -9.64
C ILE A 91 0.35 -3.79 -10.53
#